data_AF-A0A8T0KT96-F1
#
_entry.id   AF-A0A8T0KT96-F1
#
_cell.length_a   1.000
_cell.length_b   1.000
_cell.length_c   1.000
_cell.angle_alpha   90.00
_cell.angle_beta   90.00
_cell.angle_gamma   90.00
#
_symmetry.space_group_name_H-M   'P 1'
#
loop_
_entity.id
_entity.type
_entity.pdbx_description
1 polymer ?
#
loop_
_entity_poly.entity_id
_entity_poly.type
_entity_poly.pdbx_seq_one_letter_code
_entity_poly.pdbx_strand_id
1 'polypeptide(L)'
;MNNFTLASILTVLSALLFFATHLTNTPTRATQKHLHFQKHIQVAQSTCQGTLYPELCVSTLATFPDLTSKSLPQLISSVVNHTIYEVKSSFYNCSSLKKKIRNLNPLDQRALDDCLKLFEDTNLELKATIDDLSKSTIGSKRHHDLQTLLSGAMTNLYTCLDGFAYSKGRVRDRIEKKLLEISHHMSNSLAMLKKVPEVKKTTSKSEVFPEYGKMKKGFPSWVSPNDRKLLQASVDETKFDLVVAKDGTGNFTTIGEALAVAPNSSTTRFVIHIKEGAYFENVEVIRKQTNLMFVGDGIGKTVVKGSRNVVDGWTTFQSATVDTEWLGLSSQGGAVYRVH
;
A
#
# COMPACT_ATOMS: atom_id res chain seq x y z
N MET A 1 -61.89 -56.08 38.56
CA MET A 1 -61.11 -55.13 37.71
C MET A 1 -60.61 -54.07 38.65
N ASN A 2 -59.33 -54.20 39.02
CA ASN A 2 -58.82 -53.81 40.33
C ASN A 2 -58.06 -52.49 40.24
N ASN A 3 -58.27 -51.61 41.22
CA ASN A 3 -57.55 -50.33 41.37
C ASN A 3 -56.02 -50.47 41.39
N PHE A 4 -55.50 -51.66 41.64
CA PHE A 4 -54.06 -51.98 41.60
C PHE A 4 -53.44 -51.98 40.20
N THR A 5 -54.19 -52.33 39.14
CA THR A 5 -53.64 -52.37 37.78
C THR A 5 -53.59 -50.97 37.14
N LEU A 6 -54.49 -50.07 37.51
CA LEU A 6 -54.51 -48.68 37.02
C LEU A 6 -53.36 -47.83 37.60
N ALA A 7 -53.04 -48.01 38.88
CA ALA A 7 -51.94 -47.28 39.53
C ALA A 7 -50.56 -47.64 38.95
N SER A 8 -50.35 -48.91 38.59
CA SER A 8 -49.09 -49.40 38.01
C SER A 8 -48.87 -48.93 36.57
N ILE A 9 -49.93 -48.70 35.81
CA ILE A 9 -49.85 -48.18 34.43
C ILE A 9 -49.54 -46.67 34.47
N LEU A 10 -50.11 -45.93 35.42
CA LEU A 10 -49.90 -44.50 35.56
C LEU A 10 -48.44 -44.13 35.96
N THR A 11 -47.80 -44.96 36.78
CA THR A 11 -46.40 -44.75 37.21
C THR A 11 -45.40 -45.06 36.10
N VAL A 12 -45.67 -46.06 35.26
CA VAL A 12 -44.82 -46.37 34.10
C VAL A 12 -44.94 -45.29 33.02
N LEU A 13 -46.15 -44.77 32.78
CA LEU A 13 -46.37 -43.66 31.84
C LEU A 13 -45.71 -42.35 32.30
N SER A 14 -45.72 -42.03 33.61
CA SER A 14 -45.03 -40.84 34.12
C SER A 14 -43.50 -40.99 34.04
N ALA A 15 -42.96 -42.19 34.32
CA ALA A 15 -41.54 -42.47 34.19
C ALA A 15 -41.04 -42.38 32.74
N LEU A 16 -41.85 -42.83 31.77
CA LEU A 16 -41.54 -42.71 30.33
C LEU A 16 -41.59 -41.26 29.85
N LEU A 17 -42.51 -40.44 30.36
CA LEU A 17 -42.58 -39.00 30.06
C LEU A 17 -41.42 -38.22 30.69
N PHE A 18 -40.95 -38.60 31.89
CA PHE A 18 -39.74 -38.04 32.50
C PHE A 18 -38.46 -38.45 31.76
N PHE A 19 -38.37 -39.68 31.23
CA PHE A 19 -37.24 -40.09 30.40
C PHE A 19 -37.22 -39.38 29.03
N ALA A 20 -38.40 -39.13 28.43
CA ALA A 20 -38.51 -38.43 27.16
C ALA A 20 -38.13 -36.94 27.25
N THR A 21 -38.37 -36.28 28.39
CA THR A 21 -37.95 -34.88 28.61
C THR A 21 -36.46 -34.74 28.92
N HIS A 22 -35.84 -35.77 29.52
CA HIS A 22 -34.38 -35.82 29.76
C HIS A 22 -33.54 -36.24 28.55
N LEU A 23 -34.16 -36.69 27.45
CA LEU A 23 -33.48 -37.01 26.17
C LEU A 23 -33.32 -35.80 25.24
N THR A 24 -33.67 -34.59 25.70
CA THR A 24 -33.22 -33.37 25.02
C THR A 24 -31.74 -33.15 25.34
N ASN A 25 -30.88 -33.82 24.56
CA ASN A 25 -29.44 -33.57 24.52
C ASN A 25 -29.20 -32.08 24.25
N THR A 26 -28.99 -31.31 25.32
CA THR A 26 -28.34 -30.01 25.21
C THR A 26 -26.94 -30.26 24.66
N PRO A 27 -26.50 -29.55 23.61
CA PRO A 27 -25.20 -29.83 23.02
C PRO A 27 -24.12 -29.61 24.07
N THR A 28 -23.36 -30.66 24.37
CA THR A 28 -22.21 -30.61 25.27
C THR A 28 -21.25 -29.52 24.78
N ARG A 29 -20.71 -28.72 25.71
CA ARG A 29 -19.82 -27.57 25.44
C ARG A 29 -18.62 -27.92 24.52
N ALA A 30 -18.19 -29.19 24.50
CA ALA A 30 -17.17 -29.70 23.60
C ALA A 30 -17.65 -29.82 22.13
N THR A 31 -18.86 -30.32 21.90
CA THR A 31 -19.48 -30.46 20.57
C THR A 31 -19.75 -29.09 19.94
N GLN A 32 -20.18 -28.12 20.74
CA GLN A 32 -20.38 -26.74 20.28
C GLN A 32 -19.06 -26.06 19.91
N LYS A 33 -17.98 -26.28 20.68
CA LYS A 33 -16.63 -25.79 20.35
C LYS A 33 -16.09 -26.42 19.06
N HIS A 34 -16.29 -27.73 18.88
CA HIS A 34 -15.88 -28.45 17.67
C HIS A 34 -16.62 -27.94 16.42
N LEU A 35 -17.94 -27.75 16.50
CA LEU A 35 -18.74 -27.20 15.40
C LEU A 35 -18.35 -25.75 15.06
N HIS A 36 -18.09 -24.93 16.08
CA HIS A 36 -17.62 -23.56 15.90
C HIS A 36 -16.24 -23.52 15.22
N PHE A 37 -15.31 -24.37 15.65
CA PHE A 37 -13.98 -24.50 15.03
C PHE A 37 -14.07 -24.96 13.57
N GLN A 38 -14.91 -25.95 13.27
CA GLN A 38 -15.10 -26.44 11.90
C GLN A 38 -15.69 -25.36 10.98
N LYS A 39 -16.70 -24.61 11.46
CA LYS A 39 -17.28 -23.49 10.70
C LYS A 39 -16.27 -22.35 10.48
N HIS A 40 -15.43 -22.08 11.49
CA HIS A 40 -14.37 -21.07 11.42
C HIS A 40 -13.36 -21.38 10.30
N ILE A 41 -12.85 -22.62 10.27
CA ILE A 41 -11.93 -23.08 9.22
C ILE A 41 -12.57 -23.06 7.83
N GLN A 42 -13.84 -23.46 7.70
CA GLN A 42 -14.56 -23.41 6.41
C GLN A 42 -14.72 -21.98 5.86
N VAL A 43 -14.97 -20.99 6.73
CA VAL A 43 -15.00 -19.59 6.32
C VAL A 43 -13.62 -19.12 5.86
N ALA A 44 -12.55 -19.51 6.55
CA ALA A 44 -11.19 -19.20 6.12
C ALA A 44 -10.88 -19.80 4.73
N GLN A 45 -11.18 -21.09 4.53
CA GLN A 45 -10.96 -21.79 3.26
C GLN A 45 -11.72 -21.14 2.09
N SER A 46 -13.02 -20.89 2.25
CA SER A 46 -13.83 -20.24 1.21
C SER A 46 -13.37 -18.81 0.90
N THR A 47 -12.99 -18.04 1.93
CA THR A 47 -12.44 -16.70 1.76
C THR A 47 -11.13 -16.72 0.97
N CYS A 48 -10.26 -17.69 1.24
CA CYS A 48 -8.94 -17.84 0.61
C CYS A 48 -8.93 -18.55 -0.75
N GLN A 49 -10.06 -19.07 -1.21
CA GLN A 49 -10.15 -19.73 -2.51
C GLN A 49 -9.72 -18.81 -3.66
N GLY A 50 -8.80 -19.25 -4.52
CA GLY A 50 -8.30 -18.44 -5.64
C GLY A 50 -7.27 -17.37 -5.26
N THR A 51 -6.77 -17.38 -4.03
CA THR A 51 -5.58 -16.61 -3.63
C THR A 51 -4.31 -17.31 -4.10
N LEU A 52 -3.22 -16.55 -4.26
CA LEU A 52 -1.94 -17.08 -4.75
C LEU A 52 -1.22 -17.92 -3.68
N TYR A 53 -1.43 -17.58 -2.40
CA TYR A 53 -0.82 -18.27 -1.25
C TYR A 53 -1.91 -18.78 -0.29
N PRO A 54 -2.68 -19.81 -0.68
CA PRO A 54 -3.89 -20.24 0.02
C PRO A 54 -3.61 -20.76 1.44
N GLU A 55 -2.53 -21.52 1.64
CA GLU A 55 -2.16 -22.03 2.97
C GLU A 55 -1.90 -20.89 3.95
N LEU A 56 -1.09 -19.90 3.55
CA LEU A 56 -0.80 -18.72 4.35
C LEU A 56 -2.07 -17.90 4.63
N CYS A 57 -2.95 -17.77 3.64
CA CYS A 57 -4.22 -17.09 3.80
C CYS A 57 -5.09 -17.78 4.87
N VAL A 58 -5.27 -19.11 4.75
CA VAL A 58 -6.11 -19.89 5.66
C VAL A 58 -5.52 -19.88 7.07
N SER A 59 -4.21 -20.12 7.21
CA SER A 59 -3.56 -20.13 8.51
C SER A 59 -3.71 -18.80 9.23
N THR A 60 -3.61 -17.67 8.52
CA THR A 60 -3.73 -16.35 9.12
C THR A 60 -5.18 -16.02 9.48
N LEU A 61 -6.15 -16.25 8.58
CA LEU A 61 -7.56 -16.02 8.90
C LEU A 61 -8.05 -16.90 10.05
N ALA A 62 -7.55 -18.13 10.15
CA ALA A 62 -7.89 -19.06 11.24
C ALA A 62 -7.47 -18.53 12.63
N THR A 63 -6.53 -17.57 12.70
CA THR A 63 -6.14 -16.95 13.99
C THR A 63 -7.08 -15.84 14.44
N PHE A 64 -7.94 -15.30 13.57
CA PHE A 64 -8.75 -14.14 13.89
C PHE A 64 -10.02 -14.52 14.67
N PRO A 65 -10.35 -13.81 15.76
CA PRO A 65 -11.60 -14.01 16.47
C PRO A 65 -12.79 -13.59 15.59
N ASP A 66 -13.92 -14.23 15.83
CA ASP A 66 -15.22 -13.89 15.22
C ASP A 66 -15.22 -13.84 13.69
N LEU A 67 -14.39 -14.69 13.04
CA LEU A 67 -14.26 -14.72 11.58
C LEU A 67 -15.62 -14.84 10.87
N THR A 68 -16.55 -15.60 11.45
CA THR A 68 -17.87 -15.88 10.87
C THR A 68 -18.84 -14.69 10.89
N SER A 69 -18.56 -13.63 11.67
CA SER A 69 -19.41 -12.44 11.75
C SER A 69 -18.92 -11.27 10.90
N LYS A 70 -17.71 -11.38 10.32
CA LYS A 70 -17.08 -10.32 9.55
C LYS A 70 -17.46 -10.39 8.07
N SER A 71 -17.75 -9.23 7.48
CA SER A 71 -17.87 -9.08 6.02
C SER A 71 -16.51 -9.24 5.34
N LEU A 72 -16.49 -9.54 4.04
CA LEU A 72 -15.25 -9.67 3.28
C LEU A 72 -14.34 -8.42 3.38
N PRO A 73 -14.84 -7.17 3.26
CA PRO A 73 -14.01 -5.99 3.54
C PRO A 73 -13.41 -5.95 4.95
N GLN A 74 -14.16 -6.38 5.98
CA GLN A 74 -13.66 -6.46 7.36
C GLN A 74 -12.61 -7.56 7.54
N LEU A 75 -12.74 -8.67 6.79
CA LEU A 75 -11.73 -9.73 6.75
C LEU A 75 -10.44 -9.24 6.09
N ILE A 76 -10.54 -8.57 4.93
CA ILE A 76 -9.39 -7.94 4.26
C ILE A 76 -8.73 -6.93 5.20
N SER A 77 -9.51 -6.07 5.84
CA SER A 77 -9.02 -5.08 6.82
C SER A 77 -8.30 -5.75 8.00
N SER A 78 -8.79 -6.91 8.48
CA SER A 78 -8.12 -7.67 9.54
C SER A 78 -6.76 -8.22 9.09
N VAL A 79 -6.67 -8.76 7.86
CA VAL A 79 -5.39 -9.20 7.27
C VAL A 79 -4.44 -8.02 7.10
N VAL A 80 -4.89 -6.92 6.50
CA VAL A 80 -4.08 -5.72 6.27
C VAL A 80 -3.58 -5.13 7.59
N ASN A 81 -4.42 -5.13 8.64
CA ASN A 81 -4.00 -4.69 9.96
C ASN A 81 -2.95 -5.63 10.58
N HIS A 82 -3.07 -6.94 10.39
CA HIS A 82 -2.03 -7.90 10.76
C HIS A 82 -0.71 -7.60 10.02
N THR A 83 -0.78 -7.40 8.71
CA THR A 83 0.37 -7.05 7.86
C THR A 83 1.08 -5.78 8.33
N ILE A 84 0.36 -4.75 8.80
CA ILE A 84 0.97 -3.56 9.41
C ILE A 84 1.87 -3.92 10.61
N TYR A 85 1.47 -4.86 11.47
CA TYR A 85 2.31 -5.30 12.58
C TYR A 85 3.57 -6.01 12.09
N GLU A 86 3.46 -6.83 11.04
CA GLU A 86 4.61 -7.53 10.46
C GLU A 86 5.59 -6.56 9.79
N VAL A 87 5.09 -5.54 9.07
CA VAL A 87 5.91 -4.48 8.48
C VAL A 87 6.64 -3.70 9.57
N LYS A 88 5.94 -3.30 10.64
CA LYS A 88 6.58 -2.64 11.80
C LYS A 88 7.65 -3.51 12.45
N SER A 89 7.38 -4.81 12.62
CA SER A 89 8.36 -5.75 13.16
C SER A 89 9.61 -5.83 12.27
N SER A 90 9.41 -5.89 10.95
CA SER A 90 10.50 -5.90 9.96
C SER A 90 11.30 -4.60 9.95
N PHE A 91 10.64 -3.45 10.12
CA PHE A 91 11.30 -2.16 10.32
C PHE A 91 12.23 -2.18 11.54
N TYR A 92 11.75 -2.63 12.70
CA TYR A 92 12.59 -2.72 13.89
C TYR A 92 13.74 -3.73 13.72
N ASN A 93 13.50 -4.84 13.00
CA ASN A 93 14.55 -5.80 12.68
C ASN A 93 15.65 -5.15 11.82
N CYS A 94 15.30 -4.50 10.70
CA CYS A 94 16.26 -3.79 9.85
C CYS A 94 17.00 -2.69 10.61
N SER A 95 16.30 -1.91 11.43
CA SER A 95 16.90 -0.88 12.29
C SER A 95 17.91 -1.49 13.29
N SER A 96 17.57 -2.65 13.87
CA SER A 96 18.45 -3.41 14.76
C SER A 96 19.66 -3.98 14.01
N LEU A 97 19.48 -4.53 12.80
CA LEU A 97 20.57 -5.02 11.96
C LEU A 97 21.54 -3.90 11.62
N LYS A 98 21.02 -2.72 11.24
CA LYS A 98 21.81 -1.52 10.96
C LYS A 98 22.69 -1.11 12.15
N LYS A 99 22.17 -1.22 13.38
CA LYS A 99 22.88 -0.84 14.61
C LYS A 99 23.86 -1.90 15.12
N LYS A 100 23.52 -3.19 15.00
CA LYS A 100 24.25 -4.29 15.65
C LYS A 100 25.34 -4.90 14.77
N ILE A 101 25.19 -4.90 13.45
CA ILE A 101 26.21 -5.45 12.57
C ILE A 101 27.37 -4.47 12.50
N ARG A 102 28.50 -4.86 13.11
CA ARG A 102 29.75 -4.12 12.99
C ARG A 102 30.28 -4.27 11.57
N ASN A 103 30.75 -3.18 10.97
CA ASN A 103 31.32 -3.13 9.62
C ASN A 103 30.33 -3.55 8.51
N LEU A 104 29.10 -3.03 8.54
CA LEU A 104 28.22 -3.10 7.37
C LEU A 104 28.92 -2.48 6.17
N ASN A 105 28.88 -3.18 5.03
CA ASN A 105 29.39 -2.59 3.81
C ASN A 105 28.48 -1.41 3.39
N PRO A 106 29.01 -0.42 2.66
CA PRO A 106 28.23 0.78 2.31
C PRO A 106 26.92 0.49 1.56
N LEU A 107 26.90 -0.55 0.72
CA LEU A 107 25.70 -0.93 -0.03
C LEU A 107 24.64 -1.51 0.90
N ASP A 108 25.00 -2.41 1.84
CA ASP A 108 24.07 -2.91 2.86
C ASP A 108 23.52 -1.78 3.74
N GLN A 109 24.36 -0.80 4.07
CA GLN A 109 23.91 0.35 4.86
C GLN A 109 22.86 1.17 4.11
N ARG A 110 23.09 1.48 2.82
CA ARG A 110 22.12 2.18 1.97
C ARG A 110 20.85 1.38 1.77
N ALA A 111 20.96 0.08 1.49
CA ALA A 111 19.82 -0.80 1.32
C ALA A 111 18.98 -0.92 2.59
N LEU A 112 19.60 -0.96 3.77
CA LEU A 112 18.87 -0.88 5.04
C LEU A 112 18.16 0.46 5.22
N ASP A 113 18.77 1.58 4.82
CA ASP A 113 18.12 2.89 4.84
C ASP A 113 16.92 2.97 3.91
N ASP A 114 17.05 2.42 2.70
CA ASP A 114 15.95 2.32 1.75
C ASP A 114 14.81 1.47 2.31
N CYS A 115 15.11 0.31 2.90
CA CYS A 115 14.10 -0.52 3.55
C CYS A 115 13.33 0.22 4.63
N LEU A 116 14.00 1.00 5.47
CA LEU A 116 13.32 1.76 6.53
C LEU A 116 12.33 2.77 5.95
N LYS A 117 12.72 3.49 4.89
CA LYS A 117 11.85 4.42 4.16
C LYS A 117 10.67 3.70 3.49
N LEU A 118 10.96 2.62 2.75
CA LEU A 118 9.95 1.81 2.06
C LEU A 118 8.94 1.16 3.02
N PHE A 119 9.34 0.78 4.24
CA PHE A 119 8.42 0.28 5.26
C PHE A 119 7.52 1.39 5.84
N GLU A 120 8.00 2.62 5.95
CA GLU A 120 7.17 3.76 6.34
C GLU A 120 6.09 4.02 5.27
N ASP A 121 6.47 4.02 4.00
CA ASP A 121 5.55 4.16 2.86
C ASP A 121 4.53 3.01 2.80
N THR A 122 5.00 1.76 2.91
CA THR A 122 4.14 0.57 3.01
C THR A 122 3.11 0.72 4.14
N ASN A 123 3.53 1.16 5.33
CA ASN A 123 2.61 1.34 6.45
C ASN A 123 1.54 2.40 6.19
N LEU A 124 1.86 3.46 5.44
CA LEU A 124 0.91 4.50 5.08
C LEU A 124 -0.11 4.00 4.05
N GLU A 125 0.35 3.24 3.05
CA GLU A 125 -0.51 2.62 2.04
C GLU A 125 -1.47 1.60 2.65
N LEU A 126 -1.00 0.76 3.57
CA LEU A 126 -1.84 -0.20 4.28
C LEU A 126 -2.86 0.49 5.20
N LYS A 127 -2.49 1.60 5.86
CA LYS A 127 -3.44 2.40 6.65
C LYS A 127 -4.51 3.05 5.78
N ALA A 128 -4.14 3.60 4.63
CA ALA A 128 -5.10 4.15 3.66
C ALA A 128 -6.05 3.06 3.14
N THR A 129 -5.54 1.84 2.94
CA THR A 129 -6.33 0.68 2.56
C THR A 129 -7.40 0.35 3.62
N ILE A 130 -7.03 0.35 4.91
CA ILE A 130 -7.98 0.13 6.02
C ILE A 130 -9.05 1.23 6.05
N ASP A 131 -8.65 2.49 5.91
CA ASP A 131 -9.58 3.63 5.90
C ASP A 131 -10.60 3.50 4.75
N ASP A 132 -10.14 3.17 3.54
CA ASP A 132 -11.03 3.01 2.38
C ASP A 132 -11.94 1.80 2.46
N LEU A 133 -11.50 0.69 3.08
CA LEU A 133 -12.32 -0.49 3.35
C LEU A 133 -13.39 -0.25 4.42
N SER A 134 -13.18 0.70 5.33
CA SER A 134 -14.14 1.03 6.40
C SER A 134 -15.38 1.78 5.90
N LYS A 135 -15.32 2.35 4.69
CA LYS A 135 -16.38 3.18 4.08
C LYS A 135 -17.44 2.31 3.39
N SER A 136 -18.71 2.58 3.69
CA SER A 136 -19.89 1.72 3.38
C SER A 136 -19.92 1.02 2.02
N THR A 137 -19.75 1.72 0.90
CA THR A 137 -19.94 1.14 -0.45
C THR A 137 -18.70 1.30 -1.32
N ILE A 138 -17.92 0.25 -1.62
CA ILE A 138 -16.71 0.40 -2.47
C ILE A 138 -17.13 0.62 -3.93
N GLY A 139 -17.03 1.87 -4.39
CA GLY A 139 -17.21 2.23 -5.81
C GLY A 139 -15.99 1.84 -6.64
N SER A 140 -16.15 1.75 -7.97
CA SER A 140 -15.08 1.32 -8.89
C SER A 140 -13.76 2.07 -8.70
N LYS A 141 -13.80 3.40 -8.53
CA LYS A 141 -12.59 4.21 -8.25
C LYS A 141 -11.85 3.70 -7.01
N ARG A 142 -12.55 3.55 -5.88
CA ARG A 142 -11.96 3.06 -4.63
C ARG A 142 -11.45 1.64 -4.74
N HIS A 143 -12.09 0.79 -5.54
CA HIS A 143 -11.58 -0.55 -5.80
C HIS A 143 -10.20 -0.50 -6.47
N HIS A 144 -10.04 0.35 -7.50
CA HIS A 144 -8.74 0.55 -8.15
C HIS A 144 -7.72 1.18 -7.19
N ASP A 145 -8.14 2.16 -6.38
CA ASP A 145 -7.28 2.78 -5.37
C ASP A 145 -6.74 1.72 -4.37
N LEU A 146 -7.60 0.84 -3.86
CA LEU A 146 -7.22 -0.29 -2.99
C LEU A 146 -6.27 -1.27 -3.69
N GLN A 147 -6.50 -1.58 -4.97
CA GLN A 147 -5.59 -2.42 -5.76
C GLN A 147 -4.21 -1.78 -5.91
N THR A 148 -4.17 -0.48 -6.21
CA THR A 148 -2.94 0.30 -6.35
C THR A 148 -2.17 0.34 -5.04
N LEU A 149 -2.84 0.62 -3.91
CA LEU A 149 -2.19 0.66 -2.60
C LEU A 149 -1.56 -0.68 -2.21
N LEU A 150 -2.31 -1.79 -2.34
CA LEU A 150 -1.78 -3.11 -2.02
C LEU A 150 -0.64 -3.52 -2.94
N SER A 151 -0.71 -3.15 -4.23
CA SER A 151 0.34 -3.44 -5.20
C SER A 151 1.59 -2.60 -4.95
N GLY A 152 1.45 -1.31 -4.67
CA GLY A 152 2.54 -0.41 -4.27
C GLY A 152 3.24 -0.90 -3.01
N ALA A 153 2.46 -1.31 -2.00
CA ALA A 153 2.98 -1.83 -0.74
C ALA A 153 3.80 -3.13 -0.94
N MET A 154 3.40 -4.02 -1.85
CA MET A 154 4.23 -5.16 -2.24
C MET A 154 5.52 -4.74 -2.95
N THR A 155 5.41 -3.83 -3.92
CA THR A 155 6.57 -3.28 -4.66
C THR A 155 7.59 -2.69 -3.70
N ASN A 156 7.16 -1.96 -2.67
CA ASN A 156 8.04 -1.39 -1.65
C ASN A 156 8.87 -2.47 -0.93
N LEU A 157 8.29 -3.63 -0.62
CA LEU A 157 9.04 -4.73 -0.01
C LEU A 157 10.03 -5.39 -0.99
N TYR A 158 9.65 -5.55 -2.26
CA TYR A 158 10.56 -6.06 -3.28
C TYR A 158 11.72 -5.10 -3.54
N THR A 159 11.45 -3.80 -3.66
CA THR A 159 12.49 -2.76 -3.79
C THR A 159 13.47 -2.78 -2.62
N CYS A 160 12.98 -2.99 -1.39
CA CYS A 160 13.85 -3.18 -0.22
C CYS A 160 14.79 -4.38 -0.39
N LEU A 161 14.30 -5.52 -0.88
CA LEU A 161 15.14 -6.70 -1.16
C LEU A 161 16.12 -6.48 -2.32
N ASP A 162 15.68 -5.77 -3.36
CA ASP A 162 16.48 -5.46 -4.53
C ASP A 162 17.65 -4.51 -4.21
N GLY A 163 17.52 -3.68 -3.18
CA GLY A 163 18.63 -2.88 -2.64
C GLY A 163 19.85 -3.73 -2.27
N PHE A 164 19.66 -5.02 -1.96
CA PHE A 164 20.73 -5.96 -1.63
C PHE A 164 21.18 -6.86 -2.79
N ALA A 165 20.61 -6.73 -3.99
CA ALA A 165 20.84 -7.68 -5.10
C ALA A 165 22.32 -7.85 -5.48
N TYR A 166 23.13 -6.81 -5.29
CA TYR A 166 24.57 -6.80 -5.58
C TYR A 166 25.45 -6.80 -4.32
N SER A 167 24.83 -6.97 -3.16
CA SER A 167 25.57 -7.06 -1.91
C SER A 167 26.23 -8.42 -1.75
N LYS A 168 27.43 -8.42 -1.17
CA LYS A 168 28.13 -9.62 -0.70
C LYS A 168 27.83 -9.96 0.76
N GLY A 169 27.02 -9.12 1.42
CA GLY A 169 26.61 -9.30 2.81
C GLY A 169 25.51 -10.35 2.96
N ARG A 170 25.20 -10.69 4.21
CA ARG A 170 24.15 -11.67 4.57
C ARG A 170 22.91 -11.01 5.18
N VAL A 171 22.74 -9.71 4.97
CA VAL A 171 21.60 -8.96 5.51
C VAL A 171 20.31 -9.42 4.83
N ARG A 172 20.32 -9.57 3.49
CA ARG A 172 19.19 -10.07 2.70
C ARG A 172 18.69 -11.43 3.21
N ASP A 173 19.58 -12.40 3.40
CA ASP A 173 19.26 -13.73 3.93
C ASP A 173 18.43 -13.68 5.24
N ARG A 174 18.67 -12.66 6.08
CA ARG A 174 18.02 -12.52 7.40
C ARG A 174 16.63 -11.92 7.34
N ILE A 175 16.29 -11.21 6.26
CA ILE A 175 15.03 -10.45 6.14
C ILE A 175 14.11 -11.00 5.04
N GLU A 176 14.67 -11.65 4.02
CA GLU A 176 13.98 -12.05 2.79
C GLU A 176 12.73 -12.90 3.06
N LYS A 177 12.86 -13.97 3.85
CA LYS A 177 11.72 -14.84 4.16
C LYS A 177 10.54 -14.05 4.74
N LYS A 178 10.81 -13.15 5.70
CA LYS A 178 9.75 -12.39 6.35
C LYS A 178 9.13 -11.38 5.39
N LEU A 179 9.94 -10.70 4.58
CA LEU A 179 9.42 -9.73 3.61
C LEU A 179 8.59 -10.38 2.51
N LEU A 180 8.98 -11.58 2.05
CA LEU A 180 8.17 -12.36 1.11
C LEU A 180 6.83 -12.78 1.73
N GLU A 181 6.83 -13.28 2.98
CA GLU A 181 5.60 -13.63 3.70
C GLU A 181 4.63 -12.43 3.82
N ILE A 182 5.15 -11.24 4.13
CA ILE A 182 4.35 -10.00 4.18
C ILE A 182 3.81 -9.64 2.79
N SER A 183 4.63 -9.77 1.74
CA SER A 183 4.19 -9.56 0.35
C SER A 183 3.06 -10.54 -0.04
N HIS A 184 3.14 -11.78 0.43
CA HIS A 184 2.13 -12.81 0.18
C HIS A 184 0.81 -12.49 0.88
N HIS A 185 0.85 -11.90 2.08
CA HIS A 185 -0.37 -11.38 2.73
C HIS A 185 -1.07 -10.31 1.89
N MET A 186 -0.33 -9.35 1.35
CA MET A 186 -0.90 -8.32 0.47
C MET A 186 -1.42 -8.91 -0.85
N SER A 187 -0.72 -9.88 -1.43
CA SER A 187 -1.16 -10.60 -2.62
C SER A 187 -2.49 -11.34 -2.39
N ASN A 188 -2.61 -12.03 -1.25
CA ASN A 188 -3.86 -12.68 -0.85
C ASN A 188 -4.98 -11.66 -0.58
N SER A 189 -4.68 -10.54 0.08
CA SER A 189 -5.63 -9.43 0.27
C SER A 189 -6.12 -8.86 -1.06
N LEU A 190 -5.26 -8.74 -2.07
CA LEU A 190 -5.63 -8.31 -3.42
C LEU A 190 -6.56 -9.31 -4.11
N ALA A 191 -6.29 -10.61 -3.99
CA ALA A 191 -7.16 -11.66 -4.52
C ALA A 191 -8.52 -11.71 -3.79
N MET A 192 -8.54 -11.49 -2.47
CA MET A 192 -9.78 -11.33 -1.69
C MET A 192 -10.55 -10.08 -2.11
N LEU A 193 -9.86 -8.95 -2.36
CA LEU A 193 -10.47 -7.70 -2.80
C LEU A 193 -11.27 -7.87 -4.11
N LYS A 194 -10.77 -8.68 -5.06
CA LYS A 194 -11.48 -8.98 -6.31
C LYS A 194 -12.86 -9.62 -6.12
N LYS A 195 -13.12 -10.25 -4.97
CA LYS A 195 -14.42 -10.85 -4.62
C LYS A 195 -15.39 -9.84 -3.98
N VAL A 196 -14.94 -8.62 -3.68
CA VAL A 196 -15.79 -7.56 -3.13
C VAL A 196 -16.69 -7.02 -4.25
N PRO A 197 -18.03 -7.04 -4.09
CA PRO A 197 -18.95 -6.54 -5.11
C PRO A 197 -18.70 -5.05 -5.40
N GLU A 198 -18.36 -4.74 -6.65
CA GLU A 198 -18.26 -3.35 -7.11
C GLU A 198 -19.63 -2.80 -7.50
N VAL A 199 -19.92 -1.56 -7.10
CA VAL A 199 -21.02 -0.80 -7.71
C VAL A 199 -20.56 -0.32 -9.08
N LYS A 200 -20.85 -1.12 -10.11
CA LYS A 200 -20.61 -0.74 -11.51
C LYS A 200 -21.55 0.40 -11.89
N LYS A 201 -21.02 1.62 -12.02
CA LYS A 201 -21.70 2.66 -12.80
C LYS A 201 -21.68 2.22 -14.26
N THR A 202 -22.84 2.22 -14.90
CA THR A 202 -23.09 1.82 -16.28
C THR A 202 -22.03 2.36 -17.25
N THR A 203 -21.46 1.44 -18.05
CA THR A 203 -20.85 1.63 -19.37
C THR A 203 -20.24 3.01 -19.65
N SER A 204 -18.99 3.23 -19.23
CA SER A 204 -18.15 4.18 -19.96
C SER A 204 -17.68 3.52 -21.25
N LYS A 205 -17.91 4.18 -22.39
CA LYS A 205 -17.37 3.81 -23.70
C LYS A 205 -15.89 3.46 -23.56
N SER A 206 -15.45 2.41 -24.26
CA SER A 206 -14.05 1.96 -24.31
C SER A 206 -13.13 3.17 -24.45
N GLU A 207 -12.29 3.40 -23.46
CA GLU A 207 -11.30 4.47 -23.50
C GLU A 207 -10.24 4.09 -24.53
N VAL A 208 -9.83 5.05 -25.38
CA VAL A 208 -8.81 4.83 -26.43
C VAL A 208 -7.43 4.55 -25.82
N PHE A 209 -7.22 4.97 -24.57
CA PHE A 209 -5.98 4.79 -23.81
C PHE A 209 -6.32 4.42 -22.35
N PRO A 210 -6.76 3.18 -22.08
CA PRO A 210 -7.18 2.76 -20.74
C PRO A 210 -6.05 2.88 -19.70
N GLU A 211 -4.79 2.87 -20.16
CA GLU A 211 -3.59 3.00 -19.32
C GLU A 211 -3.39 4.40 -18.71
N TYR A 212 -3.84 5.46 -19.41
CA TYR A 212 -3.68 6.86 -18.95
C TYR A 212 -4.94 7.42 -18.28
N GLY A 213 -5.99 6.60 -18.19
CA GLY A 213 -7.31 6.95 -17.70
C GLY A 213 -8.05 7.95 -18.60
N LYS A 214 -9.11 8.55 -18.05
CA LYS A 214 -10.00 9.46 -18.79
C LYS A 214 -9.25 10.68 -19.30
N MET A 215 -9.22 10.87 -20.61
CA MET A 215 -8.64 12.07 -21.22
C MET A 215 -9.70 13.16 -21.41
N LYS A 216 -9.34 14.42 -21.14
CA LYS A 216 -10.14 15.62 -21.40
C LYS A 216 -9.26 16.69 -22.03
N LYS A 217 -9.57 17.06 -23.28
CA LYS A 217 -8.81 18.06 -24.07
C LYS A 217 -7.30 17.74 -24.18
N GLY A 218 -6.96 16.47 -24.44
CA GLY A 218 -5.56 16.05 -24.59
C GLY A 218 -4.78 15.83 -23.29
N PHE A 219 -5.38 16.05 -22.12
CA PHE A 219 -4.75 15.80 -20.82
C PHE A 219 -5.55 14.78 -20.00
N PRO A 220 -4.90 14.02 -19.08
CA PRO A 220 -5.62 13.20 -18.12
C PRO A 220 -6.64 14.02 -17.31
N SER A 221 -7.73 13.39 -16.90
CA SER A 221 -8.83 14.09 -16.22
C SER A 221 -8.44 14.62 -14.85
N TRP A 222 -7.41 14.01 -14.24
CA TRP A 222 -6.89 14.40 -12.93
C TRP A 222 -6.03 15.67 -12.96
N VAL A 223 -5.46 16.06 -14.11
CA VAL A 223 -4.74 17.33 -14.27
C VAL A 223 -5.76 18.47 -14.16
N SER A 224 -5.61 19.41 -13.22
CA SER A 224 -6.61 20.47 -13.06
C SER A 224 -6.68 21.41 -14.28
N PRO A 225 -7.80 22.12 -14.54
CA PRO A 225 -7.85 23.12 -15.62
C PRO A 225 -6.77 24.20 -15.50
N ASN A 226 -6.43 24.60 -14.27
CA ASN A 226 -5.38 25.59 -14.00
C ASN A 226 -4.00 25.02 -14.36
N ASP A 227 -3.72 23.76 -13.99
CA ASP A 227 -2.47 23.09 -14.35
C ASP A 227 -2.33 22.90 -15.86
N ARG A 228 -3.43 22.56 -16.56
CA ARG A 228 -3.42 22.49 -18.03
C ARG A 228 -3.03 23.83 -18.64
N LYS A 229 -3.60 24.94 -18.13
CA LYS A 229 -3.26 26.28 -18.59
C LYS A 229 -1.78 26.59 -18.35
N LEU A 230 -1.26 26.23 -17.17
CA LEU A 230 0.14 26.42 -16.81
C LEU A 230 1.10 25.57 -17.67
N LEU A 231 0.72 24.33 -17.98
CA LEU A 231 1.47 23.44 -18.89
C LEU A 231 1.46 23.91 -20.36
N GLN A 232 0.53 24.80 -20.73
CA GLN A 232 0.37 25.32 -22.09
C GLN A 232 0.93 26.75 -22.28
N ALA A 233 1.02 27.57 -21.23
CA ALA A 233 1.50 28.97 -21.29
C ALA A 233 2.96 29.08 -21.73
N SER A 234 3.46 30.12 -22.38
CA SER A 234 4.92 30.20 -22.63
C SER A 234 5.72 30.34 -21.31
N VAL A 235 7.03 30.09 -21.34
CA VAL A 235 7.90 30.35 -20.17
C VAL A 235 7.79 31.82 -19.75
N ASP A 236 7.77 32.74 -20.71
CA ASP A 236 7.66 34.20 -20.47
C ASP A 236 6.32 34.63 -19.85
N GLU A 237 5.25 33.87 -20.10
CA GLU A 237 3.91 34.11 -19.54
C GLU A 237 3.71 33.45 -18.18
N THR A 238 4.66 32.62 -17.74
CA THR A 238 4.54 31.85 -16.50
C THR A 238 5.10 32.64 -15.32
N LYS A 239 4.28 32.84 -14.28
CA LYS A 239 4.77 33.39 -13.02
C LYS A 239 5.51 32.30 -12.23
N PHE A 240 6.76 32.55 -11.89
CA PHE A 240 7.59 31.67 -11.09
C PHE A 240 7.69 32.16 -9.64
N ASP A 241 7.76 31.21 -8.70
CA ASP A 241 7.97 31.51 -7.28
C ASP A 241 9.46 31.55 -6.94
N LEU A 242 10.27 30.69 -7.58
CA LEU A 242 11.73 30.67 -7.47
C LEU A 242 12.38 30.43 -8.83
N VAL A 243 13.59 30.98 -9.00
CA VAL A 243 14.45 30.76 -10.15
C VAL A 243 15.76 30.11 -9.70
N VAL A 244 16.12 29.01 -10.35
CA VAL A 244 17.41 28.33 -10.20
C VAL A 244 18.25 28.64 -11.43
N ALA A 245 19.41 29.27 -11.21
CA ALA A 245 20.32 29.64 -12.29
C ALA A 245 21.77 29.40 -11.89
N LYS A 246 22.46 28.53 -12.64
CA LYS A 246 23.85 28.15 -12.36
C LYS A 246 24.84 29.31 -12.47
N ASP A 247 24.50 30.31 -13.26
CA ASP A 247 25.28 31.54 -13.46
C ASP A 247 25.14 32.54 -12.29
N GLY A 248 24.32 32.24 -11.28
CA GLY A 248 24.05 33.12 -10.14
C GLY A 248 23.02 34.21 -10.42
N THR A 249 22.35 34.22 -11.58
CA THR A 249 21.33 35.22 -11.92
C THR A 249 19.94 34.93 -11.32
N GLY A 250 19.76 33.77 -10.69
CA GLY A 250 18.53 33.33 -10.05
C GLY A 250 18.56 33.49 -8.53
N ASN A 251 17.53 32.98 -7.85
CA ASN A 251 17.47 32.92 -6.39
C ASN A 251 18.48 31.92 -5.82
N PHE A 252 18.69 30.80 -6.52
CA PHE A 252 19.59 29.72 -6.11
C PHE A 252 20.42 29.22 -7.27
N THR A 253 21.54 28.57 -6.98
CA THR A 253 22.42 27.98 -8.02
C THR A 253 22.15 26.50 -8.24
N THR A 254 21.51 25.84 -7.28
CA THR A 254 21.18 24.42 -7.30
C THR A 254 19.68 24.18 -7.12
N ILE A 255 19.21 23.04 -7.61
CA ILE A 255 17.79 22.63 -7.46
C ILE A 255 17.53 22.22 -6.01
N GLY A 256 18.50 21.57 -5.35
CA GLY A 256 18.41 21.19 -3.95
C GLY A 256 18.19 22.37 -3.00
N GLU A 257 18.87 23.50 -3.21
CA GLU A 257 18.66 24.72 -2.41
C GLU A 257 17.26 25.29 -2.56
N ALA A 258 16.74 25.32 -3.80
CA ALA A 258 15.38 25.80 -4.07
C ALA A 258 14.32 24.89 -3.41
N LEU A 259 14.56 23.58 -3.41
CA LEU A 259 13.70 22.64 -2.69
C LEU A 259 13.76 22.84 -1.17
N ALA A 260 14.93 23.10 -0.60
CA ALA A 260 15.09 23.27 0.85
C ALA A 260 14.26 24.44 1.42
N VAL A 261 13.96 25.46 0.60
CA VAL A 261 13.12 26.61 0.98
C VAL A 261 11.68 26.51 0.47
N ALA A 262 11.37 25.52 -0.36
CA ALA A 262 10.02 25.36 -0.89
C ALA A 262 9.03 25.00 0.24
N PRO A 263 7.81 25.55 0.21
CA PRO A 263 6.84 25.35 1.28
C PRO A 263 6.39 23.89 1.37
N ASN A 264 6.40 23.35 2.59
CA ASN A 264 5.76 22.07 2.88
C ASN A 264 4.24 22.21 2.93
N SER A 265 3.53 21.19 2.46
CA SER A 265 2.07 21.10 2.45
C SER A 265 1.38 22.27 1.77
N SER A 266 2.00 22.83 0.70
CA SER A 266 1.43 23.95 -0.04
C SER A 266 0.05 23.59 -0.60
N THR A 267 -0.93 24.47 -0.41
CA THR A 267 -2.28 24.33 -0.98
C THR A 267 -2.37 24.87 -2.41
N THR A 268 -1.39 25.68 -2.81
CA THR A 268 -1.27 26.24 -4.17
C THR A 268 -0.05 25.68 -4.87
N ARG A 269 -0.07 25.76 -6.21
CA ARG A 269 1.06 25.38 -7.04
C ARG A 269 2.27 26.28 -6.73
N PHE A 270 3.41 25.66 -6.44
CA PHE A 270 4.70 26.33 -6.25
C PHE A 270 5.61 26.00 -7.43
N VAL A 271 5.94 27.00 -8.23
CA VAL A 271 6.62 26.85 -9.52
C VAL A 271 8.08 27.28 -9.42
N ILE A 272 8.97 26.33 -9.64
CA ILE A 272 10.42 26.55 -9.68
C ILE A 272 10.86 26.54 -11.13
N HIS A 273 11.37 27.68 -11.61
CA HIS A 273 12.00 27.80 -12.92
C HIS A 273 13.46 27.40 -12.83
N ILE A 274 13.89 26.48 -13.67
CA ILE A 274 15.27 26.00 -13.76
C ILE A 274 15.79 26.46 -15.11
N LYS A 275 16.64 27.49 -15.10
CA LYS A 275 17.23 28.05 -16.32
C LYS A 275 18.08 27.01 -17.06
N GLU A 276 18.44 27.33 -18.29
CA GLU A 276 19.33 26.49 -19.08
C GLU A 276 20.65 26.21 -18.36
N GLY A 277 21.14 24.98 -18.52
CA GLY A 277 22.32 24.51 -17.83
C GLY A 277 22.30 23.01 -17.57
N ALA A 278 23.49 22.47 -17.35
CA ALA A 278 23.68 21.09 -16.91
C ALA A 278 23.83 21.05 -15.38
N TYR A 279 22.78 20.60 -14.68
CA TYR A 279 22.74 20.47 -13.22
C TYR A 279 23.15 19.06 -12.82
N PHE A 280 24.29 18.94 -12.14
CA PHE A 280 24.82 17.64 -11.69
C PHE A 280 24.40 17.39 -10.24
N GLU A 281 23.16 16.93 -10.08
CA GLU A 281 22.49 16.78 -8.80
C GLU A 281 21.59 15.53 -8.82
N ASN A 282 21.43 14.88 -7.67
CA ASN A 282 20.36 13.92 -7.44
C ASN A 282 19.26 14.63 -6.66
N VAL A 283 18.19 14.99 -7.35
CA VAL A 283 17.09 15.80 -6.81
C VAL A 283 16.07 14.89 -6.14
N GLU A 284 15.80 15.12 -4.85
CA GLU A 284 14.80 14.38 -4.09
C GLU A 284 13.71 15.33 -3.61
N VAL A 285 12.50 15.12 -4.10
CA VAL A 285 11.30 15.82 -3.62
C VAL A 285 10.70 15.00 -2.49
N ILE A 286 10.78 15.52 -1.26
CA ILE A 286 10.25 14.82 -0.09
C ILE A 286 8.73 14.88 -0.09
N ARG A 287 8.08 13.88 0.50
CA ARG A 287 6.61 13.71 0.46
C ARG A 287 5.81 14.90 0.99
N LYS A 288 6.41 15.70 1.88
CA LYS A 288 5.78 16.90 2.44
C LYS A 288 5.73 18.06 1.45
N GLN A 289 6.54 18.07 0.40
CA GLN A 289 6.57 19.13 -0.60
C GLN A 289 5.51 18.90 -1.68
N THR A 290 4.24 19.14 -1.33
CA THR A 290 3.11 18.97 -2.23
C THR A 290 2.95 20.14 -3.19
N ASN A 291 2.32 19.90 -4.35
CA ASN A 291 2.00 20.94 -5.34
C ASN A 291 3.22 21.66 -5.93
N LEU A 292 4.36 20.97 -6.04
CA LEU A 292 5.53 21.49 -6.75
C LEU A 292 5.40 21.37 -8.27
N MET A 293 6.03 22.28 -8.98
CA MET A 293 6.24 22.16 -10.43
C MET A 293 7.59 22.70 -10.83
N PHE A 294 8.28 21.94 -11.67
CA PHE A 294 9.51 22.36 -12.30
C PHE A 294 9.26 22.76 -13.75
N VAL A 295 9.80 23.91 -14.14
CA VAL A 295 9.77 24.42 -15.51
C VAL A 295 11.20 24.63 -15.97
N GLY A 296 11.60 23.98 -17.06
CA GLY A 296 12.90 24.21 -17.70
C GLY A 296 12.78 25.14 -18.91
N ASP A 297 13.91 25.69 -19.37
CA ASP A 297 14.00 26.53 -20.57
C ASP A 297 13.81 25.77 -21.89
N GLY A 298 13.73 24.44 -21.84
CA GLY A 298 13.49 23.58 -22.99
C GLY A 298 14.21 22.24 -22.90
N ILE A 299 13.72 21.27 -23.67
CA ILE A 299 14.37 19.98 -23.89
C ILE A 299 15.78 20.19 -24.41
N GLY A 300 16.75 19.54 -23.75
CA GLY A 300 18.17 19.67 -24.07
C GLY A 300 18.84 20.97 -23.61
N LYS A 301 18.09 21.99 -23.17
CA LYS A 301 18.65 23.22 -22.58
C LYS A 301 18.84 23.10 -21.08
N THR A 302 17.77 22.73 -20.38
CA THR A 302 17.82 22.43 -18.95
C THR A 302 17.99 20.93 -18.79
N VAL A 303 19.14 20.49 -18.29
CA VAL A 303 19.46 19.07 -18.15
C VAL A 303 19.89 18.77 -16.73
N VAL A 304 19.12 17.93 -16.03
CA VAL A 304 19.49 17.39 -14.71
C VAL A 304 20.15 16.03 -14.91
N LYS A 305 21.31 15.83 -14.29
CA LYS A 305 22.14 14.63 -14.41
C LYS A 305 22.55 14.15 -13.02
N GLY A 306 22.35 12.86 -12.74
CA GLY A 306 22.88 12.19 -11.56
C GLY A 306 24.11 11.35 -11.91
N SER A 307 24.96 11.08 -10.91
CA SER A 307 26.11 10.17 -11.04
C SER A 307 25.96 8.86 -10.25
N ARG A 308 24.85 8.70 -9.51
CA ARG A 308 24.58 7.53 -8.68
C ARG A 308 24.21 6.32 -9.53
N ASN A 309 24.87 5.20 -9.29
CA ASN A 309 24.59 3.93 -9.94
C ASN A 309 25.05 2.75 -9.07
N VAL A 310 24.57 1.56 -9.42
CA VAL A 310 24.80 0.34 -8.65
C VAL A 310 26.27 -0.10 -8.64
N VAL A 311 26.98 0.06 -9.76
CA VAL A 311 28.40 -0.31 -9.87
C VAL A 311 29.25 0.51 -8.89
N ASP A 312 28.90 1.79 -8.69
CA ASP A 312 29.54 2.69 -7.72
C ASP A 312 28.99 2.55 -6.29
N GLY A 313 28.23 1.49 -6.02
CA GLY A 313 27.77 1.11 -4.69
C GLY A 313 26.47 1.77 -4.22
N TRP A 314 25.71 2.41 -5.11
CA TRP A 314 24.36 2.88 -4.79
C TRP A 314 23.32 1.78 -4.96
N THR A 315 22.15 1.94 -4.35
CA THR A 315 21.02 1.05 -4.61
C THR A 315 20.28 1.50 -5.87
N THR A 316 19.49 0.60 -6.46
CA THR A 316 18.58 0.95 -7.56
C THR A 316 17.65 2.09 -7.14
N PHE A 317 17.10 2.03 -5.91
CA PHE A 317 16.22 3.04 -5.34
C PHE A 317 16.87 4.43 -5.26
N GLN A 318 18.13 4.51 -4.82
CA GLN A 318 18.85 5.79 -4.69
C GLN A 318 19.54 6.28 -5.97
N SER A 319 19.44 5.54 -7.08
CA SER A 319 20.12 5.87 -8.34
C SER A 319 19.36 6.87 -9.22
N ALA A 320 18.09 7.14 -8.91
CA ALA A 320 17.28 8.10 -9.65
C ALA A 320 17.92 9.50 -9.66
N THR A 321 17.92 10.14 -10.84
CA THR A 321 18.42 11.52 -11.01
C THR A 321 17.44 12.54 -10.43
N VAL A 322 16.14 12.28 -10.62
CA VAL A 322 15.06 13.02 -9.97
C VAL A 322 14.12 11.99 -9.37
N ASP A 323 13.93 12.05 -8.07
CA ASP A 323 13.04 11.18 -7.32
C ASP A 323 11.95 12.00 -6.62
N THR A 324 10.77 11.42 -6.51
CA THR A 324 9.63 12.00 -5.82
C THR A 324 9.05 10.99 -4.85
N GLU A 325 9.10 11.29 -3.56
CA GLU A 325 8.42 10.48 -2.56
C GLU A 325 6.90 10.70 -2.69
N TRP A 326 6.19 9.68 -3.16
CA TRP A 326 4.76 9.80 -3.45
C TRP A 326 3.93 8.74 -2.74
N LEU A 327 2.85 9.16 -2.06
CA LEU A 327 1.76 8.26 -1.68
C LEU A 327 0.85 8.10 -2.89
N GLY A 328 0.82 6.92 -3.50
CA GLY A 328 0.17 6.55 -4.78
C GLY A 328 -1.29 6.97 -5.05
N LEU A 329 -1.94 7.81 -4.22
CA LEU A 329 -3.36 8.13 -4.30
C LEU A 329 -3.76 9.59 -4.49
N SER A 330 -2.86 10.57 -4.46
CA SER A 330 -3.27 11.96 -4.71
C SER A 330 -2.88 12.44 -6.10
N SER A 331 -3.66 12.05 -7.11
CA SER A 331 -3.61 12.62 -8.46
C SER A 331 -3.89 14.15 -8.51
N GLN A 332 -3.78 14.86 -7.39
CA GLN A 332 -4.04 16.29 -7.20
C GLN A 332 -2.87 17.04 -6.52
N GLY A 333 -1.77 16.37 -6.15
CA GLY A 333 -0.67 17.03 -5.43
C GLY A 333 0.75 16.62 -5.82
N GLY A 334 0.92 15.74 -6.82
CA GLY A 334 2.23 15.29 -7.29
C GLY A 334 3.04 16.41 -7.94
N ALA A 335 4.37 16.28 -7.93
CA ALA A 335 5.24 17.17 -8.67
C ALA A 335 4.92 17.07 -10.16
N VAL A 336 4.61 18.20 -10.80
CA VAL A 336 4.34 18.25 -12.23
C VAL A 336 5.59 18.74 -12.94
N TYR A 337 6.07 17.96 -13.91
CA TYR A 337 7.22 18.33 -14.71
C TYR A 337 6.75 18.87 -16.05
N ARG A 338 7.28 20.03 -16.43
CA ARG A 338 7.10 20.57 -17.77
C ARG A 338 8.39 20.42 -18.55
N VAL A 339 8.37 19.52 -19.52
CA VAL A 339 9.42 19.35 -20.52
C VAL A 339 8.90 20.01 -21.80
N HIS A 340 9.60 21.02 -22.28
CA HIS A 340 9.28 21.76 -23.50
C HIS A 340 9.97 21.19 -24.71
#